data_AF-A0A0J8AQ80-F1
#
_entry.id   AF-A0A0J8AQ80-F1
#
_cell.length_a   1.000
_cell.length_b   1.000
_cell.length_c   1.000
_cell.angle_alpha   90.00
_cell.angle_beta   90.00
_cell.angle_gamma   90.00
#
_symmetry.space_group_name_H-M   'P 1'
#
loop_
_entity.id
_entity.type
_entity.pdbx_description
1 polymer ?
#
loop_
_entity_poly.entity_id
_entity_poly.type
_entity_poly.pdbx_seq_one_letter_code
_entity_poly.pdbx_strand_id
1 'polypeptide(L)'
;MKIGIIAHLRHPIAEPFAGGLEMHTHLLARLLRDRGHAVTVFASVHSEPALELEAICSETALAGVGTAEASDIAFFKEHHAYLSLMTDLRLRDFDVIHNNSLHYLPVTLADTLPMPMITTLHTPPFCWLESGVRLCSGKDHAFVAVSQSVAKLWNPVAKADEVILNGIDLHKFAFHPLPDDASYLVWYGRIVPEKGLHYAIEAARKIGLPLRIAGPILDQDYYRTKIAPELGADALHVGHLAHSELARLVGGARAFLCTPMWDEPYGLVVAEALACGVPVAAFARGAIPEILDESCGVLATPDDVASLADAGLAALALDRRACRRRAERVCDAGRMVDGYQALYRGMIARASGCGSNLVPMQQGEPTPPRITAYELPVRNVQQHA
;
A
#
# COMPACT_ATOMS: atom_id res chain seq x y z
N MET A 1 5.31 -14.96 19.65
CA MET A 1 4.42 -15.34 18.54
C MET A 1 5.27 -15.81 17.38
N LYS A 2 4.87 -16.90 16.75
CA LYS A 2 5.37 -17.40 15.47
C LYS A 2 4.41 -16.90 14.37
N ILE A 3 4.89 -15.98 13.54
CA ILE A 3 4.07 -15.21 12.60
C ILE A 3 4.52 -15.56 11.18
N GLY A 4 3.60 -16.00 10.33
CA GLY A 4 3.84 -16.16 8.91
C GLY A 4 3.34 -14.93 8.15
N ILE A 5 4.17 -14.28 7.34
CA ILE A 5 3.76 -13.13 6.51
C ILE A 5 3.80 -13.55 5.04
N ILE A 6 2.65 -13.51 4.37
CA ILE A 6 2.54 -13.76 2.93
C ILE A 6 2.73 -12.42 2.21
N ALA A 7 3.85 -12.28 1.50
CA ALA A 7 4.17 -11.08 0.74
C ALA A 7 3.53 -11.11 -0.66
N HIS A 8 3.51 -9.95 -1.30
CA HIS A 8 3.22 -9.84 -2.73
C HIS A 8 4.43 -10.33 -3.55
N LEU A 9 4.18 -11.16 -4.57
CA LEU A 9 5.24 -11.85 -5.31
C LEU A 9 5.76 -11.11 -6.54
N ARG A 10 5.02 -10.10 -7.03
CA ARG A 10 5.39 -9.39 -8.27
C ARG A 10 6.75 -8.71 -8.18
N HIS A 11 7.04 -8.12 -7.03
CA HIS A 11 8.28 -7.38 -6.80
C HIS A 11 9.00 -7.92 -5.56
N PRO A 12 10.34 -7.90 -5.53
CA PRO A 12 11.10 -8.26 -4.34
C PRO A 12 10.80 -7.36 -3.15
N ILE A 13 10.79 -7.92 -1.95
CA ILE A 13 10.72 -7.18 -0.69
C ILE A 13 12.14 -6.71 -0.34
N ALA A 14 12.65 -5.72 -1.09
CA ALA A 14 13.99 -5.17 -0.94
C ALA A 14 14.06 -3.71 -1.45
N GLU A 15 15.05 -2.95 -0.96
CA GLU A 15 15.33 -1.59 -1.45
C GLU A 15 16.13 -1.60 -2.77
N PRO A 16 15.88 -0.64 -3.69
CA PRO A 16 14.80 0.33 -3.67
C PRO A 16 13.44 -0.34 -3.91
N PHE A 17 12.44 -0.03 -3.09
CA PHE A 17 11.14 -0.68 -3.18
C PHE A 17 10.39 -0.24 -4.45
N ALA A 18 9.71 -1.19 -5.09
CA ALA A 18 8.84 -0.90 -6.23
C ALA A 18 7.62 -0.05 -5.84
N GLY A 19 7.12 -0.19 -4.61
CA GLY A 19 5.98 0.54 -4.10
C GLY A 19 5.79 0.44 -2.59
N GLY A 20 4.66 0.98 -2.14
CA GLY A 20 4.32 1.06 -0.73
C GLY A 20 4.02 -0.28 -0.06
N LEU A 21 3.57 -1.27 -0.84
CA LEU A 21 3.23 -2.60 -0.34
C LEU A 21 4.48 -3.39 0.06
N GLU A 22 5.50 -3.35 -0.79
CA GLU A 22 6.79 -3.98 -0.52
C GLU A 22 7.45 -3.33 0.69
N MET A 23 7.43 -1.99 0.77
CA MET A 23 7.92 -1.25 1.94
C MET A 23 7.15 -1.59 3.22
N HIS A 24 5.82 -1.63 3.18
CA HIS A 24 4.97 -1.98 4.32
C HIS A 24 5.34 -3.38 4.85
N THR A 25 5.43 -4.36 3.95
CA THR A 25 5.73 -5.76 4.31
C THR A 25 7.11 -5.88 4.92
N HIS A 26 8.12 -5.21 4.33
CA HIS A 26 9.48 -5.16 4.87
C HIS A 26 9.51 -4.59 6.30
N LEU A 27 8.90 -3.42 6.47
CA LEU A 27 8.92 -2.69 7.72
C LEU A 27 8.20 -3.44 8.84
N LEU A 28 7.04 -4.01 8.53
CA LEU A 28 6.27 -4.84 9.44
C LEU A 28 7.07 -6.06 9.90
N ALA A 29 7.64 -6.81 8.95
CA ALA A 29 8.42 -8.02 9.25
C ALA A 29 9.63 -7.71 10.14
N ARG A 30 10.39 -6.66 9.80
CA ARG A 30 11.55 -6.21 10.58
C ARG A 30 11.16 -5.81 11.99
N LEU A 31 10.17 -4.94 12.16
CA LEU A 31 9.78 -4.43 13.47
C LEU A 31 9.15 -5.49 14.38
N LEU A 32 8.42 -6.46 13.82
CA LEU A 32 7.92 -7.60 14.59
C LEU A 32 9.07 -8.45 15.13
N ARG A 33 10.14 -8.62 14.35
CA ARG A 33 11.35 -9.35 14.77
C ARG A 33 12.16 -8.60 15.80
N ASP A 34 12.32 -7.29 15.63
CA ASP A 34 12.96 -6.42 16.63
C ASP A 34 12.24 -6.48 17.98
N ARG A 35 10.92 -6.76 17.96
CA ARG A 35 10.07 -7.01 19.15
C ARG A 35 10.09 -8.46 19.64
N GLY A 36 11.00 -9.29 19.13
CA GLY A 36 11.25 -10.66 19.60
C GLY A 36 10.27 -11.72 19.06
N HIS A 37 9.55 -11.45 17.97
CA HIS A 37 8.71 -12.47 17.33
C HIS A 37 9.51 -13.33 16.34
N ALA A 38 9.15 -14.61 16.25
CA ALA A 38 9.64 -15.49 15.21
C ALA A 38 8.81 -15.24 13.94
N VAL A 39 9.37 -14.51 12.98
CA VAL A 39 8.67 -14.14 11.74
C VAL A 39 9.27 -14.91 10.57
N THR A 40 8.42 -15.52 9.75
CA THR A 40 8.79 -16.10 8.45
C THR A 40 8.09 -15.30 7.36
N VAL A 41 8.85 -14.80 6.39
CA VAL A 41 8.30 -14.06 5.25
C VAL A 41 8.27 -14.98 4.03
N PHE A 42 7.08 -15.26 3.49
CA PHE A 42 6.90 -16.00 2.26
C PHE A 42 6.88 -15.00 1.09
N ALA A 43 7.95 -14.94 0.31
CA ALA A 43 8.11 -13.95 -0.77
C ALA A 43 8.87 -14.50 -1.99
N SER A 44 9.18 -13.62 -2.94
CA SER A 44 9.99 -13.97 -4.11
C SER A 44 11.46 -14.18 -3.74
N VAL A 45 12.16 -15.01 -4.51
CA VAL A 45 13.59 -15.39 -4.30
C VAL A 45 14.56 -14.22 -4.18
N HIS A 46 14.24 -13.05 -4.74
CA HIS A 46 15.11 -11.87 -4.74
C HIS A 46 14.82 -10.90 -3.59
N SER A 47 13.89 -11.25 -2.70
CA SER A 47 13.62 -10.46 -1.48
C SER A 47 14.78 -10.51 -0.50
N GLU A 48 14.86 -9.55 0.42
CA GLU A 48 15.99 -9.43 1.32
C GLU A 48 16.15 -10.68 2.23
N PRO A 49 17.29 -11.41 2.17
CA PRO A 49 17.47 -12.65 2.96
C PRO A 49 17.44 -12.41 4.48
N ALA A 50 17.77 -11.19 4.91
CA ALA A 50 17.73 -10.80 6.31
C ALA A 50 16.32 -10.90 6.91
N LEU A 51 15.26 -11.05 6.11
CA LEU A 51 13.87 -11.19 6.55
C LEU A 51 13.46 -12.61 6.99
N GLU A 52 14.38 -13.58 7.12
CA GLU A 52 14.04 -15.00 7.37
C GLU A 52 13.04 -15.47 6.29
N LEU A 53 13.52 -15.32 5.05
CA LEU A 53 12.78 -15.52 3.84
C LEU A 53 12.60 -17.01 3.55
N GLU A 54 11.37 -17.43 3.33
CA GLU A 54 11.04 -18.66 2.64
C GLU A 54 10.58 -18.31 1.22
N ALA A 55 11.44 -18.58 0.23
CA ALA A 55 11.15 -18.23 -1.14
C ALA A 55 10.12 -19.20 -1.73
N ILE A 56 8.98 -18.68 -2.20
CA ILE A 56 7.89 -19.50 -2.75
C ILE A 56 7.73 -19.33 -4.27
N CYS A 57 8.40 -18.34 -4.88
CA CYS A 57 8.33 -18.08 -6.30
C CYS A 57 9.59 -17.38 -6.82
N SER A 58 9.98 -17.64 -8.06
CA SER A 58 10.90 -16.75 -8.79
C SER A 58 10.22 -15.40 -9.06
N GLU A 59 10.98 -14.31 -9.20
CA GLU A 59 10.38 -13.00 -9.55
C GLU A 59 9.53 -13.08 -10.84
N THR A 60 8.35 -12.46 -10.79
CA THR A 60 7.34 -12.51 -11.84
C THR A 60 7.13 -11.17 -12.56
N ALA A 61 7.80 -10.10 -12.10
CA ALA A 61 7.90 -8.86 -12.88
C ALA A 61 8.60 -9.15 -14.22
N LEU A 62 7.86 -9.03 -15.32
CA LEU A 62 8.39 -9.21 -16.66
C LEU A 62 8.67 -7.82 -17.26
N ALA A 63 9.95 -7.50 -17.46
CA ALA A 63 10.42 -6.20 -17.92
C ALA A 63 10.19 -5.91 -19.42
N GLY A 64 9.33 -6.67 -20.11
CA GLY A 64 9.21 -6.65 -21.56
C GLY A 64 7.92 -6.00 -22.08
N VAL A 65 8.05 -5.08 -23.03
CA VAL A 65 6.93 -4.60 -23.87
C VAL A 65 6.63 -5.67 -24.92
N GLY A 66 5.35 -6.07 -25.07
CA GLY A 66 4.89 -6.87 -26.22
C GLY A 66 4.60 -8.36 -25.99
N THR A 67 4.30 -8.80 -24.77
CA THR A 67 3.93 -10.20 -24.51
C THR A 67 2.60 -10.28 -23.77
N ALA A 68 1.48 -10.25 -24.50
CA ALA A 68 0.17 -10.49 -23.91
C ALA A 68 0.08 -11.86 -23.20
N GLU A 69 0.89 -12.83 -23.62
CA GLU A 69 1.00 -14.16 -22.97
C GLU A 69 1.86 -14.15 -21.68
N ALA A 70 2.71 -13.12 -21.49
CA ALA A 70 3.58 -13.03 -20.31
C ALA A 70 2.81 -12.70 -19.03
N SER A 71 1.72 -11.92 -19.13
CA SER A 71 0.83 -11.68 -17.99
C SER A 71 0.19 -12.97 -17.50
N ASP A 72 -0.15 -13.87 -18.42
CA ASP A 72 -0.77 -15.16 -18.08
C ASP A 72 0.26 -16.08 -17.41
N ILE A 73 1.49 -16.15 -17.93
CA ILE A 73 2.57 -16.95 -17.32
C ILE A 73 2.92 -16.44 -15.92
N ALA A 74 3.08 -15.12 -15.74
CA ALA A 74 3.34 -14.52 -14.43
C ALA A 74 2.21 -14.84 -13.44
N PHE A 75 0.96 -14.65 -13.87
CA PHE A 75 -0.22 -14.98 -13.06
C PHE A 75 -0.25 -16.46 -12.68
N PHE A 76 -0.01 -17.39 -13.61
CA PHE A 76 0.00 -18.83 -13.29
C PHE A 76 1.14 -19.21 -12.34
N LYS A 77 2.32 -18.58 -12.44
CA LYS A 77 3.42 -18.81 -11.49
C LYS A 77 3.04 -18.36 -10.08
N GLU A 78 2.48 -17.15 -9.96
CA GLU A 78 1.99 -16.63 -8.69
C GLU A 78 0.87 -17.51 -8.12
N HIS A 79 -0.08 -17.90 -8.97
CA HIS A 79 -1.19 -18.78 -8.61
C HIS A 79 -0.68 -20.10 -8.01
N HIS A 80 0.21 -20.82 -8.69
CA HIS A 80 0.74 -22.09 -8.17
C HIS A 80 1.58 -21.89 -6.90
N ALA A 81 2.34 -20.80 -6.80
CA ALA A 81 3.11 -20.48 -5.60
C ALA A 81 2.19 -20.30 -4.38
N TYR A 82 1.12 -19.49 -4.51
CA TYR A 82 0.16 -19.31 -3.41
C TYR A 82 -0.65 -20.59 -3.13
N LEU A 83 -1.04 -21.35 -4.16
CA LEU A 83 -1.76 -22.61 -3.94
C LEU A 83 -0.91 -23.63 -3.17
N SER A 84 0.37 -23.78 -3.55
CA SER A 84 1.32 -24.64 -2.83
C SER A 84 1.51 -24.16 -1.40
N LEU A 85 1.76 -22.86 -1.20
CA LEU A 85 1.92 -22.27 0.12
C LEU A 85 0.70 -22.52 1.01
N MET A 86 -0.51 -22.25 0.52
CA MET A 86 -1.73 -22.44 1.31
C MET A 86 -1.97 -23.91 1.64
N THR A 87 -1.58 -24.84 0.75
CA THR A 87 -1.63 -26.28 1.05
C THR A 87 -0.64 -26.65 2.15
N ASP A 88 0.58 -26.14 2.09
CA ASP A 88 1.64 -26.41 3.06
C ASP A 88 1.33 -25.82 4.43
N LEU A 89 0.77 -24.60 4.48
CA LEU A 89 0.42 -23.90 5.73
C LEU A 89 -0.59 -24.68 6.58
N ARG A 90 -1.42 -25.54 5.98
CA ARG A 90 -2.37 -26.41 6.71
C ARG A 90 -1.68 -27.44 7.60
N LEU A 91 -0.42 -27.73 7.34
CA LEU A 91 0.40 -28.69 8.08
C LEU A 91 1.44 -28.02 8.96
N ARG A 92 1.45 -26.68 9.02
CA ARG A 92 2.42 -25.90 9.79
C ARG A 92 1.81 -25.38 11.07
N ASP A 93 2.70 -25.06 12.01
CA ASP A 93 2.34 -24.49 13.30
C ASP A 93 2.77 -23.02 13.31
N PHE A 94 1.81 -22.10 13.18
CA PHE A 94 2.00 -20.66 13.32
C PHE A 94 0.91 -20.16 14.26
N ASP A 95 1.21 -19.13 15.07
CA ASP A 95 0.19 -18.51 15.92
C ASP A 95 -0.79 -17.69 15.07
N VAL A 96 -0.31 -17.05 14.00
CA VAL A 96 -1.10 -16.23 13.09
C VAL A 96 -0.43 -16.11 11.72
N ILE A 97 -1.24 -16.05 10.66
CA ILE A 97 -0.81 -15.70 9.30
C ILE A 97 -1.26 -14.27 8.97
N HIS A 98 -0.37 -13.46 8.41
CA HIS A 98 -0.68 -12.13 7.89
C HIS A 98 -0.45 -12.09 6.39
N ASN A 99 -1.52 -11.90 5.65
CA ASN A 99 -1.54 -11.79 4.21
C ASN A 99 -1.52 -10.34 3.73
N ASN A 100 -0.44 -10.00 3.03
CA ASN A 100 -0.28 -8.79 2.24
C ASN A 100 -0.34 -9.08 0.72
N SER A 101 -0.63 -10.32 0.32
CA SER A 101 -0.76 -10.64 -1.10
C SER A 101 -2.02 -9.97 -1.69
N LEU A 102 -1.88 -9.46 -2.91
CA LEU A 102 -3.00 -8.97 -3.72
C LEU A 102 -3.61 -10.10 -4.56
N HIS A 103 -3.59 -11.33 -4.04
CA HIS A 103 -4.05 -12.51 -4.76
C HIS A 103 -5.26 -13.12 -4.05
N TYR A 104 -6.19 -13.67 -4.83
CA TYR A 104 -7.46 -14.18 -4.31
C TYR A 104 -7.28 -15.48 -3.49
N LEU A 105 -6.34 -16.34 -3.89
CA LEU A 105 -6.17 -17.67 -3.28
C LEU A 105 -5.91 -17.64 -1.76
N PRO A 106 -4.96 -16.85 -1.21
CA PRO A 106 -4.77 -16.83 0.23
C PRO A 106 -6.03 -16.45 1.00
N VAL A 107 -6.79 -15.48 0.49
CA VAL A 107 -8.05 -15.05 1.13
C VAL A 107 -9.12 -16.14 1.01
N THR A 108 -9.28 -16.76 -0.16
CA THR A 108 -10.25 -17.85 -0.38
C THR A 108 -9.98 -19.06 0.50
N LEU A 109 -8.70 -19.39 0.72
CA LEU A 109 -8.28 -20.58 1.47
C LEU A 109 -8.01 -20.30 2.95
N ALA A 110 -8.24 -19.07 3.42
CA ALA A 110 -7.97 -18.66 4.80
C ALA A 110 -8.64 -19.59 5.83
N ASP A 111 -9.89 -19.99 5.56
CA ASP A 111 -10.70 -20.82 6.46
C ASP A 111 -10.24 -22.28 6.51
N THR A 112 -9.28 -22.67 5.67
CA THR A 112 -8.72 -24.03 5.65
C THR A 112 -7.53 -24.19 6.59
N LEU A 113 -7.03 -23.08 7.14
CA LEU A 113 -5.86 -23.05 8.01
C LEU A 113 -6.23 -23.39 9.46
N PRO A 114 -5.36 -24.07 10.22
CA PRO A 114 -5.60 -24.40 11.63
C PRO A 114 -5.32 -23.22 12.59
N MET A 115 -4.88 -22.07 12.07
CA MET A 115 -4.57 -20.86 12.82
C MET A 115 -5.24 -19.64 12.19
N PRO A 116 -5.46 -18.55 12.95
CA PRO A 116 -6.09 -17.35 12.43
C PRO A 116 -5.27 -16.67 11.33
N MET A 117 -5.97 -15.97 10.43
CA MET A 117 -5.36 -15.26 9.32
C MET A 117 -5.90 -13.83 9.18
N ILE A 118 -5.01 -12.85 9.06
CA ILE A 118 -5.38 -11.46 8.74
C ILE A 118 -5.04 -11.19 7.29
N THR A 119 -5.92 -10.49 6.58
CA THR A 119 -5.62 -9.92 5.27
C THR A 119 -5.68 -8.41 5.33
N THR A 120 -4.59 -7.75 4.95
CA THR A 120 -4.56 -6.29 4.85
C THR A 120 -4.96 -5.84 3.45
N LEU A 121 -5.96 -4.97 3.38
CA LEU A 121 -6.52 -4.38 2.18
C LEU A 121 -5.70 -3.13 1.83
N HIS A 122 -4.74 -3.28 0.92
CA HIS A 122 -3.82 -2.21 0.51
C HIS A 122 -4.32 -1.36 -0.67
N THR A 123 -5.31 -1.86 -1.41
CA THR A 123 -5.82 -1.24 -2.64
C THR A 123 -7.35 -1.16 -2.61
N PRO A 124 -7.98 -0.36 -3.49
CA PRO A 124 -9.39 -0.50 -3.81
C PRO A 124 -9.74 -1.94 -4.24
N PRO A 125 -11.02 -2.33 -4.13
CA PRO A 125 -11.44 -3.64 -4.57
C PRO A 125 -11.27 -3.81 -6.09
N PHE A 126 -10.89 -5.03 -6.49
CA PHE A 126 -10.81 -5.46 -7.89
C PHE A 126 -11.26 -6.92 -8.00
N CYS A 127 -11.74 -7.30 -9.18
CA CYS A 127 -12.57 -8.50 -9.38
C CYS A 127 -12.02 -9.78 -8.75
N TRP A 128 -10.71 -10.04 -8.87
CA TRP A 128 -10.09 -11.25 -8.33
C TRP A 128 -10.11 -11.26 -6.79
N LEU A 129 -9.65 -10.19 -6.17
CA LEU A 129 -9.60 -10.13 -4.71
C LEU A 129 -11.01 -10.03 -4.11
N GLU A 130 -11.94 -9.33 -4.76
CA GLU A 130 -13.36 -9.34 -4.36
C GLU A 130 -13.94 -10.76 -4.35
N SER A 131 -13.68 -11.54 -5.40
CA SER A 131 -14.13 -12.93 -5.48
C SER A 131 -13.60 -13.74 -4.30
N GLY A 132 -12.31 -13.59 -3.99
CA GLY A 132 -11.70 -14.30 -2.86
C GLY A 132 -12.27 -13.90 -1.50
N VAL A 133 -12.45 -12.59 -1.27
CA VAL A 133 -13.06 -12.05 -0.06
C VAL A 133 -14.51 -12.52 0.11
N ARG A 134 -15.30 -12.61 -0.97
CA ARG A 134 -16.70 -13.08 -0.90
C ARG A 134 -16.84 -14.57 -0.57
N LEU A 135 -15.85 -15.37 -0.92
CA LEU A 135 -15.82 -16.81 -0.63
C LEU A 135 -15.27 -17.13 0.76
N CYS A 136 -14.56 -16.19 1.36
CA CYS A 136 -14.07 -16.30 2.73
C CYS A 136 -15.24 -16.16 3.71
N SER A 137 -15.49 -17.19 4.52
CA SER A 137 -16.72 -17.31 5.34
C SER A 137 -16.50 -17.83 6.76
N GLY A 138 -15.26 -18.21 7.09
CA GLY A 138 -14.87 -18.68 8.41
C GLY A 138 -14.81 -17.56 9.45
N LYS A 139 -14.56 -17.92 10.70
CA LYS A 139 -14.61 -16.98 11.83
C LYS A 139 -13.22 -16.56 12.32
N ASP A 140 -12.19 -17.25 11.86
CA ASP A 140 -10.81 -17.05 12.30
C ASP A 140 -10.00 -16.20 11.30
N HIS A 141 -10.69 -15.44 10.44
CA HIS A 141 -10.08 -14.44 9.58
C HIS A 141 -10.50 -13.02 9.95
N ALA A 142 -9.67 -12.03 9.61
CA ALA A 142 -10.00 -10.62 9.75
C ALA A 142 -9.46 -9.80 8.58
N PHE A 143 -10.22 -8.79 8.16
CA PHE A 143 -9.82 -7.82 7.16
C PHE A 143 -9.41 -6.51 7.81
N VAL A 144 -8.20 -6.05 7.49
CA VAL A 144 -7.66 -4.77 7.99
C VAL A 144 -7.54 -3.81 6.82
N ALA A 145 -8.15 -2.63 6.91
CA ALA A 145 -7.93 -1.58 5.92
C ALA A 145 -6.82 -0.63 6.36
N VAL A 146 -6.01 -0.17 5.39
CA VAL A 146 -4.91 0.78 5.66
C VAL A 146 -5.36 2.23 5.87
N SER A 147 -6.64 2.52 5.64
CA SER A 147 -7.28 3.82 5.86
C SER A 147 -8.80 3.69 5.94
N GLN A 148 -9.48 4.72 6.45
CA GLN A 148 -10.94 4.77 6.43
C GLN A 148 -11.49 4.87 5.00
N SER A 149 -10.77 5.53 4.10
CA SER A 149 -11.09 5.62 2.68
C SER A 149 -11.12 4.24 2.03
N VAL A 150 -10.09 3.42 2.26
CA VAL A 150 -10.05 2.03 1.76
C VAL A 150 -11.14 1.19 2.42
N ALA A 151 -11.35 1.31 3.73
CA ALA A 151 -12.44 0.58 4.41
C ALA A 151 -13.80 0.87 3.78
N LYS A 152 -14.08 2.14 3.44
CA LYS A 152 -15.31 2.55 2.77
C LYS A 152 -15.45 1.95 1.37
N LEU A 153 -14.36 1.88 0.59
CA LEU A 153 -14.38 1.27 -0.74
C LEU A 153 -14.70 -0.22 -0.69
N TRP A 154 -14.27 -0.93 0.36
CA TRP A 154 -14.51 -2.37 0.52
C TRP A 154 -15.87 -2.73 1.10
N ASN A 155 -16.58 -1.80 1.75
CA ASN A 155 -17.89 -2.05 2.38
C ASN A 155 -18.93 -2.81 1.52
N PRO A 156 -19.04 -2.61 0.19
CA PRO A 156 -19.95 -3.39 -0.67
C PRO A 156 -19.59 -4.88 -0.83
N VAL A 157 -18.37 -5.26 -0.42
CA VAL A 157 -17.81 -6.61 -0.55
C VAL A 157 -17.69 -7.26 0.83
N ALA A 158 -16.94 -6.62 1.73
CA ALA A 158 -16.77 -7.01 3.13
C ALA A 158 -16.44 -5.78 3.98
N LYS A 159 -16.92 -5.77 5.23
CA LYS A 159 -16.51 -4.73 6.19
C LYS A 159 -15.11 -5.07 6.69
N ALA A 160 -14.24 -4.07 6.75
CA ALA A 160 -13.00 -4.20 7.49
C ALA A 160 -13.31 -4.32 8.98
N ASP A 161 -12.68 -5.28 9.66
CA ASP A 161 -12.79 -5.48 11.11
C ASP A 161 -12.06 -4.37 11.87
N GLU A 162 -10.95 -3.89 11.30
CA GLU A 162 -10.11 -2.84 11.88
C GLU A 162 -9.56 -1.93 10.79
N VAL A 163 -9.24 -0.69 11.18
CA VAL A 163 -8.48 0.24 10.35
C VAL A 163 -7.14 0.52 11.03
N ILE A 164 -6.06 0.01 10.45
CA ILE A 164 -4.69 0.21 10.94
C ILE A 164 -3.96 1.01 9.88
N LEU A 165 -3.73 2.29 10.19
CA LEU A 165 -2.97 3.18 9.32
C LEU A 165 -1.58 2.62 9.05
N ASN A 166 -1.13 2.75 7.80
CA ASN A 166 0.25 2.43 7.46
C ASN A 166 1.22 3.29 8.27
N GLY A 167 2.43 2.81 8.44
CA GLY A 167 3.50 3.54 9.09
C GLY A 167 4.76 3.59 8.25
N ILE A 168 5.62 4.54 8.59
CA ILE A 168 6.93 4.77 7.98
C ILE A 168 8.02 4.75 9.05
N ASP A 169 9.25 4.53 8.61
CA ASP A 169 10.43 4.60 9.47
C ASP A 169 10.80 6.07 9.71
N LEU A 170 10.40 6.60 10.87
CA LEU A 170 10.63 7.98 11.27
C LEU A 170 12.11 8.32 11.52
N HIS A 171 12.99 7.31 11.62
CA HIS A 171 14.43 7.50 11.70
C HIS A 171 15.06 7.64 10.31
N LYS A 172 14.57 6.88 9.32
CA LYS A 172 14.98 7.06 7.92
C LYS A 172 14.53 8.42 7.38
N PHE A 173 13.29 8.80 7.66
CA PHE A 173 12.75 10.14 7.34
C PHE A 173 12.88 11.06 8.56
N ALA A 174 14.14 11.35 8.92
CA ALA A 174 14.47 12.16 10.09
C ALA A 174 13.96 13.61 9.94
N PHE A 175 13.57 14.21 11.07
CA PHE A 175 13.09 15.58 11.12
C PHE A 175 14.16 16.57 10.66
N HIS A 176 13.82 17.40 9.67
CA HIS A 176 14.67 18.47 9.16
C HIS A 176 14.09 19.83 9.59
N PRO A 177 14.70 20.55 10.55
CA PRO A 177 14.07 21.68 11.23
C PRO A 177 13.94 22.94 10.38
N LEU A 178 14.84 23.13 9.43
CA LEU A 178 14.87 24.28 8.52
C LEU A 178 15.04 23.77 7.10
N PRO A 179 14.37 24.33 6.10
CA PRO A 179 14.59 23.91 4.72
C PRO A 179 15.93 24.45 4.18
N ASP A 180 16.41 23.98 3.03
CA ASP A 180 17.72 24.35 2.46
C ASP A 180 17.79 25.85 2.09
N ASP A 181 18.99 26.43 1.97
CA ASP A 181 19.15 27.82 1.53
C ASP A 181 18.54 28.06 0.14
N ALA A 182 18.75 27.11 -0.77
CA ALA A 182 18.05 27.08 -2.04
C ALA A 182 16.58 26.72 -1.81
N SER A 183 15.67 27.65 -2.08
CA SER A 183 14.22 27.41 -1.99
C SER A 183 13.74 26.58 -3.18
N TYR A 184 13.13 25.43 -2.91
CA TYR A 184 12.46 24.60 -3.91
C TYR A 184 11.25 23.90 -3.31
N LEU A 185 10.33 23.52 -4.19
CA LEU A 185 9.26 22.57 -3.93
C LEU A 185 9.72 21.17 -4.33
N VAL A 186 9.16 20.13 -3.71
CA VAL A 186 9.45 18.74 -4.08
C VAL A 186 8.19 18.05 -4.56
N TRP A 187 8.36 17.16 -5.53
CA TRP A 187 7.41 16.13 -5.90
C TRP A 187 8.17 14.81 -6.03
N TYR A 188 7.60 13.71 -5.59
CA TYR A 188 8.25 12.42 -5.78
C TYR A 188 7.26 11.25 -5.81
N GLY A 189 7.65 10.20 -6.51
CA GLY A 189 6.86 9.01 -6.75
C GLY A 189 7.12 8.43 -8.14
N ARG A 190 6.41 7.34 -8.46
CA ARG A 190 6.44 6.73 -9.81
C ARG A 190 5.97 7.78 -10.83
N ILE A 191 6.74 8.00 -11.91
CA ILE A 191 6.35 8.90 -12.99
C ILE A 191 5.44 8.13 -13.94
N VAL A 192 4.15 8.26 -13.65
CA VAL A 192 3.02 7.62 -14.34
C VAL A 192 1.82 8.60 -14.33
N PRO A 193 0.85 8.48 -15.27
CA PRO A 193 -0.30 9.38 -15.34
C PRO A 193 -1.08 9.50 -14.02
N GLU A 194 -1.31 8.36 -13.34
CA GLU A 194 -2.08 8.28 -12.09
C GLU A 194 -1.50 9.13 -10.93
N LYS A 195 -0.22 9.54 -11.00
CA LYS A 195 0.42 10.39 -9.98
C LYS A 195 0.42 11.89 -10.32
N GLY A 196 -0.07 12.27 -11.51
CA GLY A 196 -0.38 13.66 -11.84
C GLY A 196 0.78 14.66 -11.81
N LEU A 197 2.03 14.23 -12.05
CA LEU A 197 3.22 15.10 -12.02
C LEU A 197 3.07 16.39 -12.85
N HIS A 198 2.36 16.35 -13.99
CA HIS A 198 2.11 17.54 -14.82
C HIS A 198 1.39 18.66 -14.04
N TYR A 199 0.47 18.33 -13.14
CA TYR A 199 -0.19 19.31 -12.27
C TYR A 199 0.79 19.96 -11.29
N ALA A 200 1.71 19.17 -10.71
CA ALA A 200 2.72 19.69 -9.78
C ALA A 200 3.69 20.66 -10.48
N ILE A 201 4.11 20.36 -11.71
CA ILE A 201 4.97 21.26 -12.50
C ILE A 201 4.25 22.59 -12.77
N GLU A 202 3.00 22.54 -13.23
CA GLU A 202 2.24 23.76 -13.52
C GLU A 202 1.98 24.58 -12.24
N ALA A 203 1.62 23.93 -11.14
CA ALA A 203 1.41 24.60 -9.85
C ALA A 203 2.70 25.23 -9.30
N ALA A 204 3.84 24.53 -9.38
CA ALA A 204 5.13 25.05 -8.94
C ALA A 204 5.52 26.34 -9.67
N ARG A 205 5.26 26.41 -10.97
CA ARG A 205 5.48 27.63 -11.77
C ARG A 205 4.56 28.78 -11.35
N LYS A 206 3.29 28.51 -11.02
CA LYS A 206 2.36 29.51 -10.49
C LYS A 206 2.79 30.01 -9.09
N ILE A 207 3.33 29.13 -8.26
CA ILE A 207 3.90 29.47 -6.95
C ILE A 207 5.18 30.32 -7.12
N GLY A 208 5.90 30.15 -8.23
CA GLY A 208 7.15 30.87 -8.51
C GLY A 208 8.37 30.25 -7.84
N LEU A 209 8.34 28.95 -7.51
CA LEU A 209 9.47 28.21 -6.94
C LEU A 209 9.87 27.04 -7.85
N PRO A 210 11.17 26.71 -7.95
CA PRO A 210 11.62 25.57 -8.72
C PRO A 210 11.12 24.25 -8.10
N LEU A 211 10.81 23.26 -8.93
CA LEU A 211 10.36 21.93 -8.54
C LEU A 211 11.48 20.90 -8.72
N ARG A 212 11.81 20.16 -7.66
CA ARG A 212 12.65 18.96 -7.76
C ARG A 212 11.77 17.71 -7.76
N ILE A 213 12.00 16.84 -8.74
CA ILE A 213 11.19 15.67 -9.05
C ILE A 213 12.04 14.42 -8.84
N ALA A 214 11.63 13.50 -7.97
CA ALA A 214 12.33 12.22 -7.75
C ALA A 214 11.44 11.01 -8.02
N GLY A 215 12.01 9.97 -8.60
CA GLY A 215 11.33 8.68 -8.82
C GLY A 215 11.57 8.07 -10.20
N PRO A 216 11.22 6.79 -10.38
CA PRO A 216 11.47 6.06 -11.61
C PRO A 216 10.43 6.42 -12.69
N ILE A 217 10.88 6.42 -13.95
CA ILE A 217 10.00 6.55 -15.12
C ILE A 217 9.46 5.16 -15.46
N LEU A 218 8.18 4.93 -15.14
CA LEU A 218 7.51 3.65 -15.42
C LEU A 218 6.54 3.74 -16.60
N ASP A 219 6.13 4.95 -16.98
CA ASP A 219 5.38 5.20 -18.20
C ASP A 219 6.19 6.11 -19.13
N GLN A 220 6.78 5.51 -20.15
CA GLN A 220 7.64 6.21 -21.11
C GLN A 220 6.84 7.16 -22.02
N ASP A 221 5.59 6.84 -22.32
CA ASP A 221 4.78 7.68 -23.21
C ASP A 221 4.31 8.94 -22.48
N TYR A 222 3.80 8.77 -21.27
CA TYR A 222 3.48 9.89 -20.38
C TYR A 222 4.70 10.79 -20.13
N TYR A 223 5.85 10.19 -19.81
CA TYR A 223 7.06 10.97 -19.59
C TYR A 223 7.45 11.78 -20.83
N ARG A 224 7.55 11.14 -21.99
CA ARG A 224 7.96 11.79 -23.25
C ARG A 224 7.00 12.88 -23.69
N THR A 225 5.68 12.68 -23.52
CA THR A 225 4.65 13.56 -24.08
C THR A 225 4.20 14.68 -23.14
N LYS A 226 4.23 14.44 -21.82
CA LYS A 226 3.71 15.38 -20.81
C LYS A 226 4.75 15.95 -19.87
N ILE A 227 5.85 15.23 -19.61
CA ILE A 227 6.81 15.60 -18.55
C ILE A 227 8.09 16.17 -19.15
N ALA A 228 8.76 15.43 -20.02
CA ALA A 228 10.04 15.81 -20.60
C ALA A 228 10.02 17.21 -21.28
N PRO A 229 8.96 17.61 -22.01
CA PRO A 229 8.88 18.97 -22.59
C PRO A 229 8.80 20.08 -21.54
N GLU A 230 8.39 19.74 -20.33
CA GLU A 230 8.18 20.67 -19.22
C GLU A 230 9.37 20.74 -18.26
N LEU A 231 10.39 19.89 -18.45
CA LEU A 231 11.61 19.92 -17.63
C LEU A 231 12.54 21.06 -18.08
N GLY A 232 13.21 21.68 -17.11
CA GLY A 232 14.03 22.86 -17.33
C GLY A 232 14.77 23.31 -16.06
N ALA A 233 15.21 24.57 -16.03
CA ALA A 233 15.89 25.13 -14.86
C ALA A 233 14.95 25.26 -13.64
N ASP A 234 13.65 25.39 -13.88
CA ASP A 234 12.58 25.51 -12.90
C ASP A 234 11.92 24.16 -12.54
N ALA A 235 12.18 23.09 -13.29
CA ALA A 235 11.65 21.75 -13.01
C ALA A 235 12.69 20.67 -13.36
N LEU A 236 13.26 20.03 -12.33
CA LEU A 236 14.39 19.10 -12.48
C LEU A 236 14.04 17.69 -12.00
N HIS A 237 14.14 16.70 -12.91
CA HIS A 237 14.11 15.28 -12.54
C HIS A 237 15.50 14.84 -12.04
N VAL A 238 15.58 14.41 -10.78
CA VAL A 238 16.83 14.00 -10.12
C VAL A 238 17.03 12.48 -10.10
N GLY A 239 16.22 11.73 -10.85
CA GLY A 239 16.31 10.28 -10.95
C GLY A 239 15.60 9.52 -9.83
N HIS A 240 15.85 8.21 -9.77
CA HIS A 240 15.32 7.33 -8.72
C HIS A 240 16.35 7.20 -7.59
N LEU A 241 16.04 7.83 -6.46
CA LEU A 241 16.94 7.93 -5.31
C LEU A 241 16.71 6.81 -4.30
N ALA A 242 17.76 6.43 -3.58
CA ALA A 242 17.61 5.60 -2.38
C ALA A 242 16.92 6.38 -1.25
N HIS A 243 16.38 5.69 -0.25
CA HIS A 243 15.61 6.33 0.83
C HIS A 243 16.37 7.42 1.59
N SER A 244 17.65 7.25 1.87
CA SER A 244 18.45 8.27 2.59
C SER A 244 18.64 9.54 1.75
N GLU A 245 18.88 9.39 0.45
CA GLU A 245 19.01 10.50 -0.49
C GLU A 245 17.67 11.20 -0.72
N LEU A 246 16.59 10.42 -0.83
CA LEU A 246 15.23 10.93 -0.93
C LEU A 246 14.84 11.71 0.33
N ALA A 247 15.10 11.18 1.52
CA ALA A 247 14.81 11.86 2.79
C ALA A 247 15.57 13.20 2.91
N ARG A 248 16.82 13.26 2.43
CA ARG A 248 17.58 14.51 2.37
C ARG A 248 16.96 15.51 1.38
N LEU A 249 16.61 15.05 0.17
CA LEU A 249 15.95 15.89 -0.84
C LEU A 249 14.62 16.45 -0.32
N VAL A 250 13.80 15.60 0.30
CA VAL A 250 12.50 15.98 0.85
C VAL A 250 12.71 16.93 2.02
N GLY A 251 13.58 16.61 2.98
CA GLY A 251 13.89 17.44 4.15
C GLY A 251 14.31 18.87 3.81
N GLY A 252 15.08 19.07 2.74
CA GLY A 252 15.48 20.40 2.28
C GLY A 252 14.38 21.22 1.60
N ALA A 253 13.26 20.61 1.22
CA ALA A 253 12.19 21.28 0.48
C ALA A 253 11.37 22.23 1.35
N ARG A 254 10.82 23.28 0.73
CA ARG A 254 9.89 24.23 1.37
C ARG A 254 8.51 23.62 1.58
N ALA A 255 8.00 22.90 0.59
CA ALA A 255 6.75 22.15 0.65
C ALA A 255 6.77 20.99 -0.35
N PHE A 256 5.95 19.98 -0.08
CA PHE A 256 5.69 18.85 -0.98
C PHE A 256 4.36 19.07 -1.71
N LEU A 257 4.36 18.89 -3.03
CA LEU A 257 3.13 18.89 -3.84
C LEU A 257 2.68 17.44 -4.09
N CYS A 258 1.51 17.06 -3.60
CA CYS A 258 0.96 15.71 -3.78
C CYS A 258 -0.26 15.73 -4.71
N THR A 259 -0.13 15.12 -5.88
CA THR A 259 -1.08 15.31 -7.00
C THR A 259 -1.67 14.00 -7.54
N PRO A 260 -2.15 13.07 -6.70
CA PRO A 260 -2.74 11.84 -7.21
C PRO A 260 -3.96 12.12 -8.09
N MET A 261 -4.13 11.34 -9.16
CA MET A 261 -5.31 11.34 -10.03
C MET A 261 -6.24 10.15 -9.77
N TRP A 262 -6.09 9.56 -8.59
CA TRP A 262 -6.84 8.41 -8.11
C TRP A 262 -7.06 8.56 -6.60
N ASP A 263 -7.96 7.75 -6.04
CA ASP A 263 -8.12 7.69 -4.60
C ASP A 263 -6.94 6.95 -3.97
N GLU A 264 -5.97 7.73 -3.48
CA GLU A 264 -4.76 7.21 -2.85
C GLU A 264 -5.12 6.36 -1.61
N PRO A 265 -4.73 5.06 -1.54
CA PRO A 265 -5.15 4.18 -0.46
C PRO A 265 -4.66 4.60 0.93
N TYR A 266 -3.49 5.24 1.00
CA TYR A 266 -2.94 5.80 2.23
C TYR A 266 -2.28 7.15 1.97
N GLY A 267 -1.18 7.16 1.20
CA GLY A 267 -0.37 8.37 0.97
C GLY A 267 0.96 8.32 1.72
N LEU A 268 1.76 7.28 1.50
CA LEU A 268 3.06 7.12 2.16
C LEU A 268 4.00 8.30 1.89
N VAL A 269 3.98 8.85 0.67
CA VAL A 269 4.75 10.05 0.31
C VAL A 269 4.33 11.29 1.12
N VAL A 270 3.06 11.38 1.53
CA VAL A 270 2.60 12.43 2.44
C VAL A 270 3.17 12.20 3.84
N ALA A 271 3.09 10.96 4.34
CA ALA A 271 3.64 10.58 5.64
C ALA A 271 5.15 10.88 5.76
N GLU A 272 5.92 10.52 4.74
CA GLU A 272 7.36 10.74 4.65
C GLU A 272 7.73 12.23 4.64
N ALA A 273 7.02 13.04 3.83
CA ALA A 273 7.19 14.49 3.84
C ALA A 273 6.94 15.08 5.24
N LEU A 274 5.84 14.67 5.88
CA LEU A 274 5.52 15.11 7.25
C LEU A 274 6.59 14.68 8.26
N ALA A 275 7.15 13.47 8.15
CA ALA A 275 8.20 12.98 9.03
C ALA A 275 9.51 13.78 8.89
N CYS A 276 9.83 14.24 7.68
CA CYS A 276 10.92 15.18 7.43
C CYS A 276 10.62 16.62 7.91
N GLY A 277 9.40 16.88 8.37
CA GLY A 277 8.95 18.21 8.79
C GLY A 277 8.53 19.10 7.61
N VAL A 278 8.20 18.51 6.46
CA VAL A 278 7.86 19.26 5.24
C VAL A 278 6.34 19.42 5.15
N PRO A 279 5.83 20.66 5.09
CA PRO A 279 4.41 20.92 4.84
C PRO A 279 3.96 20.38 3.48
N VAL A 280 2.69 19.97 3.40
CA VAL A 280 2.14 19.33 2.20
C VAL A 280 0.98 20.14 1.62
N ALA A 281 1.03 20.41 0.32
CA ALA A 281 -0.13 20.82 -0.46
C ALA A 281 -0.58 19.65 -1.33
N ALA A 282 -1.84 19.23 -1.20
CA ALA A 282 -2.30 17.98 -1.83
C ALA A 282 -3.70 18.06 -2.39
N PHE A 283 -3.97 17.36 -3.49
CA PHE A 283 -5.36 17.11 -3.89
C PHE A 283 -6.10 16.28 -2.84
N ALA A 284 -7.34 16.70 -2.53
CA ALA A 284 -8.21 16.03 -1.56
C ALA A 284 -8.78 14.71 -2.10
N ARG A 285 -7.93 13.68 -2.23
CA ARG A 285 -8.30 12.35 -2.73
C ARG A 285 -7.94 11.22 -1.78
N GLY A 286 -8.73 10.15 -1.82
CA GLY A 286 -8.48 8.93 -1.04
C GLY A 286 -8.27 9.21 0.45
N ALA A 287 -7.18 8.68 1.01
CA ALA A 287 -6.83 8.77 2.42
C ALA A 287 -6.00 10.01 2.79
N ILE A 288 -5.61 10.86 1.82
CA ILE A 288 -4.80 12.06 2.09
C ILE A 288 -5.47 13.00 3.11
N PRO A 289 -6.79 13.28 3.04
CA PRO A 289 -7.46 14.09 4.05
C PRO A 289 -7.48 13.47 5.46
N GLU A 290 -7.20 12.17 5.61
CA GLU A 290 -7.08 11.51 6.91
C GLU A 290 -5.69 11.72 7.52
N ILE A 291 -4.67 11.88 6.69
CA ILE A 291 -3.28 12.10 7.11
C ILE A 291 -3.03 13.58 7.39
N LEU A 292 -3.57 14.49 6.58
CA LEU A 292 -3.37 15.93 6.75
C LEU A 292 -4.34 16.54 7.75
N ASP A 293 -3.85 17.52 8.50
CA ASP A 293 -4.67 18.49 9.23
C ASP A 293 -4.14 19.92 8.96
N GLU A 294 -4.87 20.93 9.42
CA GLU A 294 -4.53 22.35 9.19
C GLU A 294 -3.14 22.75 9.72
N SER A 295 -2.55 21.95 10.61
CA SER A 295 -1.22 22.25 11.16
C SER A 295 -0.07 21.80 10.25
N CYS A 296 -0.33 20.91 9.29
CA CYS A 296 0.72 20.26 8.52
C CYS A 296 0.50 20.20 7.01
N GLY A 297 -0.70 20.53 6.54
CA GLY A 297 -0.95 20.61 5.11
C GLY A 297 -2.22 21.36 4.74
N VAL A 298 -2.36 21.59 3.44
CA VAL A 298 -3.49 22.29 2.83
C VAL A 298 -4.04 21.44 1.69
N LEU A 299 -5.34 21.19 1.74
CA LEU A 299 -6.04 20.40 0.74
C LEU A 299 -6.51 21.31 -0.40
N ALA A 300 -6.22 20.90 -1.63
CA ALA A 300 -6.66 21.53 -2.86
C ALA A 300 -7.80 20.73 -3.50
N THR A 301 -8.61 21.43 -4.30
CA THR A 301 -9.62 20.80 -5.15
C THR A 301 -8.94 19.83 -6.11
N PRO A 302 -9.40 18.57 -6.22
CA PRO A 302 -8.78 17.61 -7.12
C PRO A 302 -8.71 18.09 -8.58
N ASP A 303 -7.57 17.86 -9.22
CA ASP A 303 -7.26 18.23 -10.63
C ASP A 303 -7.26 19.74 -10.93
N ASP A 304 -7.35 20.60 -9.92
CA ASP A 304 -7.32 22.06 -10.06
C ASP A 304 -5.94 22.63 -9.71
N VAL A 305 -5.19 23.03 -10.75
CA VAL A 305 -3.85 23.61 -10.59
C VAL A 305 -3.86 24.94 -9.83
N ALA A 306 -4.87 25.78 -10.03
CA ALA A 306 -4.94 27.06 -9.33
C ALA A 306 -5.15 26.84 -7.83
N SER A 307 -6.09 25.95 -7.48
CA SER A 307 -6.32 25.55 -6.09
C SER A 307 -5.07 24.89 -5.47
N LEU A 308 -4.33 24.08 -6.23
CA LEU A 308 -3.06 23.49 -5.76
C LEU A 308 -1.97 24.54 -5.54
N ALA A 309 -1.88 25.55 -6.41
CA ALA A 309 -0.93 26.63 -6.25
C ALA A 309 -1.23 27.47 -5.00
N ASP A 310 -2.51 27.81 -4.77
CA ASP A 310 -2.95 28.52 -3.56
C ASP A 310 -2.67 27.70 -2.29
N ALA A 311 -2.97 26.40 -2.33
CA ALA A 311 -2.64 25.48 -1.24
C ALA A 311 -1.13 25.40 -0.99
N GLY A 312 -0.33 25.38 -2.07
CA GLY A 312 1.13 25.42 -2.01
C GLY A 312 1.63 26.67 -1.32
N LEU A 313 1.16 27.85 -1.71
CA LEU A 313 1.50 29.14 -1.09
C LEU A 313 1.15 29.17 0.40
N ALA A 314 -0.02 28.65 0.78
CA ALA A 314 -0.43 28.56 2.18
C ALA A 314 0.45 27.57 2.97
N ALA A 315 0.81 26.42 2.38
CA ALA A 315 1.65 25.41 3.01
C ALA A 315 3.06 25.93 3.33
N LEU A 316 3.60 26.89 2.56
CA LEU A 316 4.90 27.52 2.82
C LEU A 316 4.99 28.21 4.20
N ALA A 317 3.85 28.57 4.80
CA ALA A 317 3.80 29.25 6.10
C ALA A 317 3.66 28.29 7.30
N LEU A 318 3.50 26.99 7.07
CA LEU A 318 3.23 26.01 8.12
C LEU A 318 4.47 25.62 8.94
N ASP A 319 4.25 25.28 10.22
CA ASP A 319 5.29 24.87 11.14
C ASP A 319 5.79 23.45 10.83
N ARG A 320 7.07 23.35 10.48
CA ARG A 320 7.76 22.07 10.24
C ARG A 320 7.68 21.13 11.44
N ARG A 321 7.73 21.66 12.67
CA ARG A 321 7.59 20.82 13.88
C ARG A 321 6.18 20.29 14.03
N ALA A 322 5.16 21.02 13.59
CA ALA A 322 3.77 20.52 13.56
C ALA A 322 3.63 19.36 12.58
N CYS A 323 4.26 19.47 11.40
CA CYS A 323 4.35 18.39 10.43
C CYS A 323 4.96 17.12 11.05
N ARG A 324 6.11 17.25 11.72
CA ARG A 324 6.75 16.12 12.41
C ARG A 324 5.85 15.51 13.49
N ARG A 325 5.24 16.33 14.35
CA ARG A 325 4.31 15.86 15.39
C ARG A 325 3.10 15.14 14.79
N ARG A 326 2.62 15.55 13.61
CA ARG A 326 1.57 14.82 12.90
C ARG A 326 2.05 13.43 12.51
N ALA A 327 3.20 13.33 11.84
CA ALA A 327 3.78 12.05 11.42
C ALA A 327 3.99 11.09 12.60
N GLU A 328 4.53 11.57 13.73
CA GLU A 328 4.72 10.75 14.95
C GLU A 328 3.41 10.19 15.51
N ARG A 329 2.28 10.89 15.33
CA ARG A 329 0.98 10.47 15.85
C ARG A 329 0.24 9.50 14.93
N VAL A 330 0.36 9.66 13.62
CA VAL A 330 -0.52 8.97 12.64
C VAL A 330 0.23 8.14 11.59
N CYS A 331 1.54 8.31 11.48
CA CYS A 331 2.37 7.67 10.46
C CYS A 331 3.55 6.87 11.04
N ASP A 332 3.64 6.73 12.36
CA ASP A 332 4.72 5.94 12.97
C ASP A 332 4.50 4.43 12.74
N ALA A 333 5.52 3.77 12.18
CA ALA A 333 5.51 2.31 12.03
C ALA A 333 5.45 1.57 13.37
N GLY A 334 5.99 2.14 14.46
CA GLY A 334 5.83 1.58 15.79
C GLY A 334 4.35 1.41 16.17
N ARG A 335 3.54 2.46 15.93
CA ARG A 335 2.09 2.46 16.17
C ARG A 335 1.33 1.50 15.25
N MET A 336 1.72 1.42 13.97
CA MET A 336 1.16 0.44 13.03
C MET A 336 1.36 -0.99 13.57
N VAL A 337 2.57 -1.32 14.01
CA VAL A 337 2.90 -2.65 14.53
C VAL A 337 2.19 -2.91 15.87
N ASP A 338 2.02 -1.90 16.73
CA ASP A 338 1.22 -2.03 17.96
C ASP A 338 -0.22 -2.46 17.65
N GLY A 339 -0.83 -1.83 16.63
CA GLY A 339 -2.17 -2.18 16.15
C GLY A 339 -2.27 -3.63 15.69
N TYR A 340 -1.33 -4.06 14.82
CA TYR A 340 -1.32 -5.43 14.34
C TYR A 340 -1.07 -6.44 15.47
N GLN A 341 -0.14 -6.17 16.39
CA GLN A 341 0.12 -7.06 17.53
C GLN A 341 -1.10 -7.19 18.46
N ALA A 342 -1.83 -6.09 18.69
CA ALA A 342 -3.07 -6.14 19.48
C ALA A 342 -4.12 -7.03 18.80
N LEU A 343 -4.28 -6.89 17.48
CA LEU A 343 -5.18 -7.73 16.70
C LEU A 343 -4.75 -9.20 16.70
N TYR A 344 -3.45 -9.50 16.52
CA TYR A 344 -2.91 -10.85 16.59
C TYR A 344 -3.25 -11.53 17.92
N ARG A 345 -2.96 -10.85 19.04
CA ARG A 345 -3.28 -11.38 20.37
C ARG A 345 -4.77 -11.64 20.56
N GLY A 346 -5.62 -10.72 20.07
CA GLY A 346 -7.07 -10.87 20.13
C GLY A 346 -7.57 -12.09 19.36
N MET A 347 -7.04 -12.32 18.14
CA MET A 347 -7.41 -13.47 17.32
C MET A 347 -6.93 -14.80 17.91
N ILE A 348 -5.67 -14.85 18.37
CA ILE A 348 -5.09 -16.05 19.00
C ILE A 348 -5.89 -16.46 20.24
N ALA A 349 -6.25 -15.49 21.09
CA ALA A 349 -7.04 -15.76 22.30
C ALA A 349 -8.43 -16.34 21.98
N ARG A 350 -9.09 -15.86 20.91
CA ARG A 350 -10.39 -16.40 20.46
C ARG A 350 -10.26 -17.83 19.93
N ALA A 351 -9.23 -18.10 19.13
CA ALA A 351 -8.97 -19.42 18.58
C ALA A 351 -8.69 -20.45 19.69
N SER A 352 -7.89 -20.09 20.71
CA SER A 352 -7.61 -20.95 21.86
C SER A 352 -8.83 -21.16 22.77
N GLY A 353 -9.70 -20.15 22.91
CA GLY A 353 -10.91 -20.22 23.74
C GLY A 353 -12.05 -21.05 23.14
N CYS A 354 -12.05 -21.28 21.83
CA CYS A 354 -13.07 -22.08 21.15
C CYS A 354 -12.82 -23.60 21.21
N GLY A 355 -11.64 -24.02 21.71
CA GLY A 355 -11.20 -25.42 21.74
C GLY A 355 -11.77 -26.31 22.86
N SER A 356 -12.61 -25.80 23.77
CA SER A 356 -13.09 -26.57 24.93
C SER A 356 -14.51 -27.15 24.81
N ASN A 357 -15.23 -26.95 23.71
CA ASN A 357 -16.58 -27.51 23.51
C ASN A 357 -16.70 -28.19 22.13
N LEU A 358 -15.98 -29.28 21.93
CA LEU A 358 -16.31 -30.23 20.86
C LEU A 358 -17.53 -31.04 21.30
N VAL A 359 -18.72 -30.54 20.94
CA VAL A 359 -19.94 -31.37 20.92
C VAL A 359 -19.78 -32.37 19.76
N PRO A 360 -20.01 -33.69 19.96
CA PRO A 360 -19.88 -34.67 18.88
C PRO A 360 -20.83 -34.31 17.73
N MET A 361 -20.29 -34.19 16.52
CA MET A 361 -21.09 -34.06 15.30
C MET A 361 -22.00 -35.29 15.15
N GLN A 362 -23.32 -35.09 15.24
CA GLN A 362 -24.29 -36.06 14.76
C GLN A 362 -24.22 -36.11 13.22
N GLN A 363 -24.07 -37.32 12.68
CA GLN A 363 -24.08 -37.60 11.25
C GLN A 363 -25.47 -37.29 10.68
N GLY A 364 -25.62 -36.14 10.02
CA GLY A 364 -26.72 -35.85 9.12
C GLY A 364 -26.16 -35.72 7.70
N GLU A 365 -26.69 -36.49 6.76
CA GLU A 365 -26.27 -36.43 5.35
C GLU A 365 -26.49 -35.03 4.76
N PRO A 366 -25.51 -34.44 4.05
CA PRO A 366 -25.69 -33.15 3.41
C PRO A 366 -26.56 -33.29 2.16
N THR A 367 -27.69 -32.58 2.14
CA THR A 367 -28.49 -32.38 0.93
C THR A 367 -27.77 -31.37 0.03
N PRO A 368 -27.48 -31.68 -1.25
CA PRO A 368 -26.78 -30.73 -2.12
C PRO A 368 -27.66 -29.51 -2.44
N PRO A 369 -27.06 -28.31 -2.55
CA PRO A 369 -27.81 -27.11 -2.92
C PRO A 369 -28.33 -27.22 -4.36
N ARG A 370 -29.57 -26.80 -4.58
CA ARG A 370 -30.14 -26.65 -5.93
C ARG A 370 -29.48 -25.47 -6.62
N ILE A 371 -28.73 -25.74 -7.68
CA ILE A 371 -28.25 -24.72 -8.61
C ILE A 371 -29.46 -24.28 -9.46
N THR A 372 -29.99 -23.08 -9.22
CA THR A 372 -30.89 -22.42 -10.16
C THR A 372 -30.06 -21.66 -11.18
N ALA A 373 -30.20 -22.03 -12.46
CA ALA A 373 -29.59 -21.31 -13.57
C ALA A 373 -30.08 -19.86 -13.59
N TYR A 374 -29.17 -18.91 -13.49
CA TYR A 374 -29.43 -17.51 -13.79
C TYR A 374 -29.34 -17.35 -15.32
N GLU A 375 -30.47 -17.13 -15.99
CA GLU A 375 -30.48 -16.69 -17.39
C GLU A 375 -29.99 -15.24 -17.45
N LEU A 376 -28.86 -15.02 -18.12
CA LEU A 376 -28.38 -13.68 -18.44
C LEU A 376 -29.20 -13.12 -19.61
N PRO A 377 -29.79 -11.91 -19.51
CA PRO A 377 -30.45 -11.28 -20.64
C PRO A 377 -29.40 -10.82 -21.65
N VAL A 378 -29.42 -11.43 -22.84
CA VAL A 378 -28.64 -11.01 -24.01
C VAL A 378 -29.09 -9.59 -24.41
N ARG A 379 -28.27 -8.58 -24.14
CA ARG A 379 -28.42 -7.25 -24.76
C ARG A 379 -27.60 -7.23 -26.05
N ASN A 380 -28.32 -7.11 -27.17
CA ASN A 380 -27.76 -6.83 -28.48
C ASN A 380 -26.91 -5.55 -28.44
N VAL A 381 -25.60 -5.69 -28.56
CA VAL A 381 -24.72 -4.57 -28.90
C VAL A 381 -24.71 -4.46 -30.42
N GLN A 382 -25.45 -3.48 -30.94
CA GLN A 382 -25.27 -3.02 -32.32
C GLN A 382 -23.90 -2.37 -32.44
N GLN A 383 -23.09 -2.90 -33.35
CA GLN A 383 -21.83 -2.32 -33.81
C GLN A 383 -22.11 -1.01 -34.53
N HIS A 384 -21.43 0.07 -34.12
CA HIS A 384 -21.09 1.17 -35.03
C HIS A 384 -19.65 1.63 -34.75
N ALA A 385 -18.83 1.40 -35.79
CA ALA A 385 -17.61 2.06 -36.26
C ALA A 385 -16.70 2.77 -35.26
#